data_AF-A0A553EE11-F1
#
_entry.id   AF-A0A553EE11-F1
#
_cell.length_a   1.000
_cell.length_b   1.000
_cell.length_c   1.000
_cell.angle_alpha   90.00
_cell.angle_beta   90.00
_cell.angle_gamma   90.00
#
_symmetry.space_group_name_H-M   'P 1'
#
loop_
_entity.id
_entity.type
_entity.pdbx_description
1 polymer ?
#
loop_
_entity_poly.entity_id
_entity_poly.type
_entity_poly.pdbx_seq_one_letter_code
_entity_poly.pdbx_strand_id
1 'polypeptide(L)'
;MKQFIETIKIKNFKAFQEEQVFDIKGKNVLVYGTNGSGKSSLFWALYTFLQSSIKTDDEIRKYFQTFDELNKQTHQSLKNVFMPDDADSYVDITFKDENDTITSYQISNNVIDTNNDDDTKIQELNLASDFINYKLLYNFYNTSHKQEINLWPVFERDIFPFLTNGTQNWLNDIIRPITNDVPRTPTGKVISKNRKIRYEDQLVVLNDKIQALLDEVQRNANKFLKEEFFDNKEVIEVELKFTKKFNFNKVRQKLWEEVNSYKRREELQIKLTIKLKDDGATVWKTIHRPHSFLNEAQLTRVAIAIRIGATQTRLESFFKILVLDDMLISLDMSNRMDVMRLILNVENKAELKFFDNFQKIILTHDKGFFNLIQRHTEDTDWVYYKFIKDESKNEAPKISQDLTHLQKAEKYFEDAELENCGNELRKAAEQVLNQYLDPTMKNLKDDFESLGTKLNKAINEINNNRFNKFKTSFISNLELDKLKKIKEDYLIDVTLSDDEKTTITNTKTKILDLLIDLNSVNDKKETLLINTKEILERIMNAASHAGENPLYTAELKDAIVKIKELKDFLNQ
;
A
#
# COMPACT_ATOMS: atom_id res chain seq x y z
N MET A 1 -5.64 18.49 -10.62
CA MET A 1 -6.32 18.90 -9.38
C MET A 1 -6.43 17.68 -8.52
N LYS A 2 -6.03 17.73 -7.24
CA LYS A 2 -6.09 16.54 -6.39
C LYS A 2 -7.56 16.27 -6.06
N GLN A 3 -7.97 15.04 -6.27
CA GLN A 3 -9.28 14.54 -5.86
C GLN A 3 -9.08 13.49 -4.78
N PHE A 4 -10.13 13.19 -4.03
CA PHE A 4 -10.12 12.15 -3.03
C PHE A 4 -11.52 11.58 -2.84
N ILE A 5 -11.60 10.32 -2.40
CA ILE A 5 -12.90 9.72 -2.05
C ILE A 5 -13.42 10.37 -0.77
N GLU A 6 -14.60 10.96 -0.85
CA GLU A 6 -15.33 11.51 0.29
C GLU A 6 -16.17 10.39 0.94
N THR A 7 -16.95 9.67 0.15
CA THR A 7 -17.88 8.65 0.65
C THR A 7 -18.04 7.50 -0.34
N ILE A 8 -18.18 6.29 0.18
CA ILE A 8 -18.58 5.10 -0.60
C ILE A 8 -19.90 4.58 -0.05
N LYS A 9 -20.89 4.37 -0.92
CA LYS A 9 -22.17 3.72 -0.58
C LYS A 9 -22.32 2.43 -1.36
N ILE A 10 -22.67 1.35 -0.67
CA ILE A 10 -22.85 0.04 -1.27
C ILE A 10 -24.16 -0.57 -0.77
N LYS A 11 -25.05 -0.97 -1.68
CA LYS A 11 -26.31 -1.62 -1.33
C LYS A 11 -26.48 -2.90 -2.14
N ASN A 12 -26.96 -3.96 -1.48
CA ASN A 12 -27.29 -5.25 -2.11
C ASN A 12 -26.17 -5.79 -3.02
N PHE A 13 -24.96 -5.88 -2.49
CA PHE A 13 -23.76 -6.27 -3.23
C PHE A 13 -22.89 -7.21 -2.38
N LYS A 14 -22.70 -8.43 -2.86
CA LYS A 14 -21.97 -9.54 -2.21
C LYS A 14 -22.41 -9.76 -0.76
N ALA A 15 -21.61 -9.38 0.23
CA ALA A 15 -21.94 -9.57 1.63
C ALA A 15 -22.88 -8.51 2.21
N PHE A 16 -23.04 -7.36 1.53
CA PHE A 16 -23.87 -6.26 2.00
C PHE A 16 -25.31 -6.45 1.51
N GLN A 17 -26.27 -6.33 2.43
CA GLN A 17 -27.70 -6.44 2.17
C GLN A 17 -28.29 -5.02 2.07
N GLU A 18 -28.39 -4.35 3.21
CA GLU A 18 -28.75 -2.93 3.31
C GLU A 18 -27.59 -2.00 2.96
N GLU A 19 -27.92 -0.74 2.70
CA GLU A 19 -26.94 0.30 2.36
C GLU A 19 -25.89 0.43 3.47
N GLN A 20 -24.63 0.28 3.09
CA GLN A 20 -23.46 0.55 3.92
C GLN A 20 -22.79 1.83 3.42
N VAL A 21 -22.57 2.77 4.34
CA VAL A 21 -21.94 4.06 4.05
C VAL A 21 -20.58 4.12 4.73
N PHE A 22 -19.53 4.31 3.93
CA PHE A 22 -18.17 4.52 4.41
C PHE A 22 -17.80 5.99 4.23
N ASP A 23 -17.72 6.71 5.34
CA ASP A 23 -17.33 8.11 5.38
C ASP A 23 -15.80 8.19 5.46
N ILE A 24 -15.15 8.53 4.34
CA ILE A 24 -13.70 8.45 4.18
C ILE A 24 -13.05 9.83 4.32
N LYS A 25 -13.70 10.89 3.84
CA LYS A 25 -13.21 12.29 3.91
C LYS A 25 -11.78 12.47 3.42
N GLY A 26 -11.44 11.79 2.33
CA GLY A 26 -10.12 11.80 1.71
C GLY A 26 -9.01 11.09 2.48
N LYS A 27 -9.31 10.45 3.61
CA LYS A 27 -8.35 9.68 4.39
C LYS A 27 -8.04 8.34 3.72
N ASN A 28 -6.91 7.76 4.09
CA ASN A 28 -6.62 6.35 3.85
C ASN A 28 -7.54 5.48 4.70
N VAL A 29 -7.75 4.23 4.30
CA VAL A 29 -8.67 3.31 4.97
C VAL A 29 -7.93 2.04 5.36
N LEU A 30 -8.06 1.62 6.61
CA LEU A 30 -7.59 0.32 7.10
C LEU A 30 -8.77 -0.47 7.68
N VAL A 31 -9.03 -1.65 7.14
CA VAL A 31 -10.16 -2.50 7.53
C VAL A 31 -9.65 -3.79 8.14
N TYR A 32 -10.09 -4.08 9.37
CA TYR A 32 -9.97 -5.37 10.00
C TYR A 32 -11.28 -6.15 9.93
N GLY A 33 -11.22 -7.45 9.74
CA GLY A 33 -12.36 -8.34 9.88
C GLY A 33 -11.97 -9.80 9.72
N THR A 34 -12.62 -10.69 10.44
CA THR A 34 -12.33 -12.14 10.36
C THR A 34 -12.56 -12.69 8.95
N ASN A 35 -12.12 -13.91 8.67
CA ASN A 35 -12.48 -14.58 7.43
C ASN A 35 -14.02 -14.64 7.30
N GLY A 36 -14.55 -14.44 6.09
CA GLY A 36 -15.99 -14.40 5.87
C GLY A 36 -16.71 -13.12 6.34
N SER A 37 -16.04 -12.17 6.99
CA SER A 37 -16.65 -10.90 7.47
C SER A 37 -17.08 -9.90 6.38
N GLY A 38 -16.88 -10.22 5.10
CA GLY A 38 -17.33 -9.38 3.99
C GLY A 38 -16.36 -8.29 3.52
N LYS A 39 -15.12 -8.22 4.04
CA LYS A 39 -14.07 -7.27 3.61
C LYS A 39 -13.90 -7.21 2.08
N SER A 40 -13.73 -8.38 1.45
CA SER A 40 -13.56 -8.45 0.00
C SER A 40 -14.75 -7.89 -0.78
N SER A 41 -15.94 -7.74 -0.17
CA SER A 41 -17.07 -7.07 -0.82
C SER A 41 -16.77 -5.60 -1.10
N LEU A 42 -16.07 -4.92 -0.18
CA LEU A 42 -15.59 -3.54 -0.40
C LEU A 42 -14.55 -3.49 -1.53
N PHE A 43 -13.60 -4.44 -1.55
CA PHE A 43 -12.63 -4.56 -2.66
C PHE A 43 -13.34 -4.74 -4.01
N TRP A 44 -14.30 -5.67 -4.09
CA TRP A 44 -15.02 -5.95 -5.32
C TRP A 44 -15.93 -4.79 -5.76
N ALA A 45 -16.51 -4.05 -4.82
CA ALA A 45 -17.30 -2.86 -5.13
C ALA A 45 -16.42 -1.79 -5.80
N LEU A 46 -15.29 -1.45 -5.18
CA LEU A 46 -14.30 -0.51 -5.74
C LEU A 46 -13.74 -0.99 -7.09
N TYR A 47 -13.40 -2.27 -7.19
CA TYR A 47 -12.87 -2.86 -8.41
C TYR A 47 -13.88 -2.80 -9.55
N THR A 48 -15.12 -3.26 -9.33
CA THR A 48 -16.17 -3.23 -10.36
C THR A 48 -16.55 -1.81 -10.76
N PHE A 49 -16.58 -0.90 -9.79
CA PHE A 49 -16.78 0.53 -10.03
C PHE A 49 -15.71 1.11 -10.95
N LEU A 50 -14.42 0.97 -10.64
CA LEU A 50 -13.38 1.55 -11.52
C LEU A 50 -13.30 0.85 -12.88
N GLN A 51 -13.45 -0.47 -12.93
CA GLN A 51 -13.46 -1.24 -14.18
C GLN A 51 -14.63 -0.90 -15.10
N SER A 52 -15.72 -0.36 -14.58
CA SER A 52 -16.90 -0.02 -15.39
C SER A 52 -16.58 1.03 -16.45
N SER A 53 -15.61 1.91 -16.20
CA SER A 53 -15.20 2.99 -17.10
C SER A 53 -14.69 2.56 -18.48
N ILE A 54 -14.25 1.30 -18.62
CA ILE A 54 -13.73 0.73 -19.87
C ILE A 54 -14.65 -0.36 -20.44
N LYS A 55 -15.89 -0.45 -19.95
CA LYS A 55 -16.86 -1.50 -20.28
C LYS A 55 -18.13 -0.92 -20.86
N THR A 56 -18.79 -1.74 -21.66
CA THR A 56 -20.15 -1.44 -22.14
C THR A 56 -21.17 -1.60 -21.02
N ASP A 57 -22.33 -0.94 -21.13
CA ASP A 57 -23.40 -1.03 -20.15
C ASP A 57 -23.78 -2.47 -19.79
N ASP A 58 -23.93 -3.34 -20.79
CA ASP A 58 -24.34 -4.73 -20.56
C ASP A 58 -23.28 -5.53 -19.79
N GLU A 59 -22.00 -5.20 -20.00
CA GLU A 59 -20.89 -5.76 -19.22
C GLU A 59 -20.84 -5.24 -17.79
N ILE A 60 -21.56 -4.17 -17.46
CA ILE A 60 -21.66 -3.62 -16.10
C ILE A 60 -22.94 -4.13 -15.43
N ARG A 61 -24.09 -4.04 -16.12
CA ARG A 61 -25.42 -4.46 -15.61
C ARG A 61 -25.43 -5.89 -15.10
N LYS A 62 -24.69 -6.80 -15.75
CA LYS A 62 -24.60 -8.20 -15.34
C LYS A 62 -24.15 -8.42 -13.89
N TYR A 63 -23.43 -7.47 -13.28
CA TYR A 63 -23.03 -7.55 -11.87
C TYR A 63 -24.20 -7.30 -10.90
N PHE A 64 -25.27 -6.64 -11.36
CA PHE A 64 -26.41 -6.20 -10.56
C PHE A 64 -27.72 -6.93 -10.90
N GLN A 65 -27.69 -7.86 -11.84
CA GLN A 65 -28.83 -8.72 -12.19
C GLN A 65 -28.95 -9.89 -11.22
N THR A 66 -30.16 -10.39 -11.00
CA THR A 66 -30.35 -11.65 -10.27
C THR A 66 -29.72 -12.81 -11.04
N PHE A 67 -29.04 -13.70 -10.31
CA PHE A 67 -28.46 -14.91 -10.88
C PHE A 67 -29.55 -15.87 -11.38
N ASP A 68 -29.44 -16.31 -12.62
CA ASP A 68 -30.29 -17.31 -13.27
C ASP A 68 -29.40 -18.40 -13.88
N GLU A 69 -29.59 -19.65 -13.43
CA GLU A 69 -28.84 -20.81 -13.89
C GLU A 69 -28.90 -21.00 -15.41
N LEU A 70 -30.05 -20.69 -16.03
CA LEU A 70 -30.28 -20.86 -17.46
C LEU A 70 -29.68 -19.72 -18.29
N ASN A 71 -29.43 -18.56 -17.68
CA ASN A 71 -28.87 -17.40 -18.35
C ASN A 71 -27.40 -17.16 -17.96
N LYS A 72 -26.49 -17.62 -18.83
CA LYS A 72 -25.03 -17.48 -18.65
C LYS A 72 -24.57 -16.03 -18.46
N GLN A 73 -25.31 -15.02 -18.93
CA GLN A 73 -24.92 -13.61 -18.74
C GLN A 73 -24.98 -13.20 -17.26
N THR A 74 -25.85 -13.83 -16.47
CA THR A 74 -26.05 -13.52 -15.05
C THR A 74 -25.06 -14.24 -14.12
N HIS A 75 -24.23 -15.15 -14.65
CA HIS A 75 -23.28 -15.95 -13.84
C HIS A 75 -22.16 -15.12 -13.22
N GLN A 76 -22.03 -13.85 -13.64
CA GLN A 76 -21.11 -12.88 -13.06
C GLN A 76 -21.80 -11.95 -12.06
N SER A 77 -23.06 -12.20 -11.71
CA SER A 77 -23.78 -11.42 -10.73
C SER A 77 -23.04 -11.37 -9.39
N LEU A 78 -23.01 -10.18 -8.83
CA LEU A 78 -22.51 -9.89 -7.50
C LEU A 78 -23.62 -9.35 -6.58
N LYS A 79 -24.89 -9.44 -7.02
CA LYS A 79 -26.05 -9.09 -6.20
C LYS A 79 -26.15 -10.05 -5.00
N ASN A 80 -26.62 -9.56 -3.85
CA ASN A 80 -26.73 -10.40 -2.66
C ASN A 80 -27.86 -11.42 -2.84
N VAL A 81 -27.56 -12.69 -2.61
CA VAL A 81 -28.50 -13.81 -2.82
C VAL A 81 -29.66 -13.87 -1.83
N PHE A 82 -29.59 -13.11 -0.73
CA PHE A 82 -30.65 -13.05 0.29
C PHE A 82 -31.62 -11.89 0.08
N MET A 83 -31.32 -10.98 -0.85
CA MET A 83 -32.17 -9.83 -1.13
C MET A 83 -33.19 -10.15 -2.23
N PRO A 84 -34.39 -9.54 -2.20
CA PRO A 84 -35.38 -9.70 -3.26
C PRO A 84 -34.85 -9.33 -4.66
N ASP A 85 -35.44 -9.94 -5.69
CA ASP A 85 -35.05 -9.73 -7.08
C ASP A 85 -35.32 -8.31 -7.59
N ASP A 86 -36.33 -7.64 -7.03
CA ASP A 86 -36.67 -6.26 -7.31
C ASP A 86 -35.92 -5.25 -6.41
N ALA A 87 -35.18 -5.72 -5.40
CA ALA A 87 -34.45 -4.83 -4.51
C ALA A 87 -33.32 -4.11 -5.24
N ASP A 88 -33.22 -2.79 -4.99
CA ASP A 88 -32.17 -1.94 -5.51
C ASP A 88 -30.77 -2.50 -5.17
N SER A 89 -29.86 -2.41 -6.13
CA SER A 89 -28.46 -2.82 -6.01
C SER A 89 -27.57 -1.83 -6.74
N TYR A 90 -26.61 -1.26 -6.02
CA TYR A 90 -25.71 -0.24 -6.57
C TYR A 90 -24.42 -0.10 -5.77
N VAL A 91 -23.43 0.48 -6.43
CA VAL A 91 -22.23 1.06 -5.83
C VAL A 91 -22.17 2.52 -6.25
N ASP A 92 -22.14 3.43 -5.28
CA ASP A 92 -22.02 4.88 -5.47
C ASP A 92 -20.75 5.37 -4.77
N ILE A 93 -19.94 6.14 -5.48
CA ILE A 93 -18.75 6.78 -4.92
C ILE A 93 -18.84 8.28 -5.15
N THR A 94 -18.70 9.00 -4.05
CA THR A 94 -18.63 10.45 -4.03
C THR A 94 -17.18 10.89 -3.88
N PHE A 95 -16.71 11.70 -4.82
CA PHE A 95 -15.40 12.33 -4.82
C PHE A 95 -15.53 13.81 -4.47
N LYS A 96 -14.47 14.33 -3.85
CA LYS A 96 -14.31 15.74 -3.53
C LYS A 96 -12.95 16.23 -4.02
N ASP A 97 -12.92 17.42 -4.61
CA ASP A 97 -11.68 18.07 -5.04
C ASP A 97 -11.20 19.15 -4.06
N GLU A 98 -10.00 19.68 -4.32
CA GLU A 98 -9.39 20.77 -3.53
C GLU A 98 -10.21 22.07 -3.49
N ASN A 99 -11.18 22.26 -4.40
CA ASN A 99 -12.07 23.41 -4.45
C ASN A 99 -13.43 23.13 -3.79
N ASP A 100 -13.53 22.06 -3.01
CA ASP A 100 -14.77 21.58 -2.39
C ASP A 100 -15.88 21.20 -3.39
N THR A 101 -15.54 20.97 -4.66
CA THR A 101 -16.50 20.46 -5.65
C THR A 101 -16.77 18.99 -5.38
N ILE A 102 -18.05 18.63 -5.26
CA ILE A 102 -18.49 17.26 -5.01
C ILE A 102 -19.04 16.66 -6.32
N THR A 103 -18.53 15.49 -6.68
CA THR A 103 -19.03 14.71 -7.83
C THR A 103 -19.31 13.28 -7.37
N SER A 104 -20.51 12.78 -7.64
CA SER A 104 -20.91 11.41 -7.34
C SER A 104 -21.17 10.66 -8.64
N TYR A 105 -20.84 9.37 -8.61
CA TYR A 105 -20.98 8.44 -9.70
C TYR A 105 -21.55 7.14 -9.15
N GLN A 106 -22.44 6.50 -9.90
CA GLN A 106 -23.14 5.29 -9.53
C GLN A 106 -23.10 4.25 -10.67
N ILE A 107 -22.83 3.00 -10.29
CA ILE A 107 -23.09 1.83 -11.12
C ILE A 107 -24.18 0.96 -10.50
N SER A 108 -25.13 0.56 -11.33
CA SER A 108 -26.29 -0.28 -10.97
C SER A 108 -26.86 -0.93 -12.24
N ASN A 109 -28.00 -1.63 -12.11
CA ASN A 109 -28.69 -2.16 -13.28
C ASN A 109 -29.27 -1.05 -14.20
N ASN A 110 -29.70 0.08 -13.62
CA ASN A 110 -30.46 1.12 -14.33
C ASN A 110 -29.65 2.40 -14.57
N VAL A 111 -28.68 2.69 -13.72
CA VAL A 111 -27.84 3.89 -13.75
C VAL A 111 -26.37 3.45 -13.88
N ILE A 112 -25.70 3.99 -14.90
CA ILE A 112 -24.28 3.85 -15.16
C ILE A 112 -23.80 5.22 -15.66
N ASP A 113 -22.95 5.88 -14.90
CA ASP A 113 -22.44 7.23 -15.21
C ASP A 113 -20.91 7.28 -15.29
N THR A 114 -20.27 6.12 -15.22
CA THR A 114 -18.80 5.95 -15.12
C THR A 114 -18.11 5.72 -16.46
N ASN A 115 -18.85 5.40 -17.52
CA ASN A 115 -18.33 4.99 -18.83
C ASN A 115 -18.65 5.99 -19.97
N ASN A 116 -18.98 7.23 -19.62
CA ASN A 116 -19.25 8.29 -20.60
C ASN A 116 -17.94 8.82 -21.23
N ASP A 117 -17.89 8.88 -22.56
CA ASP A 117 -16.70 9.37 -23.28
C ASP A 117 -16.37 10.85 -23.02
N ASP A 118 -17.38 11.65 -22.64
CA ASP A 118 -17.22 13.08 -22.30
C ASP A 118 -16.65 13.31 -20.89
N ASP A 119 -16.73 12.31 -19.99
CA ASP A 119 -16.21 12.38 -18.62
C ASP A 119 -15.15 11.30 -18.37
N THR A 120 -13.90 11.64 -18.64
CA THR A 120 -12.76 10.72 -18.55
C THR A 120 -12.25 10.51 -17.12
N LYS A 121 -12.85 11.13 -16.08
CA LYS A 121 -12.30 11.09 -14.71
C LYS A 121 -12.17 9.68 -14.17
N ILE A 122 -13.21 8.85 -14.31
CA ILE A 122 -13.17 7.46 -13.80
C ILE A 122 -12.23 6.59 -14.65
N GLN A 123 -12.12 6.86 -15.96
CA GLN A 123 -11.17 6.18 -16.84
C GLN A 123 -9.72 6.47 -16.42
N GLU A 124 -9.39 7.75 -16.20
CA GLU A 124 -8.08 8.19 -15.71
C GLU A 124 -7.76 7.60 -14.33
N LEU A 125 -8.73 7.59 -13.42
CA LEU A 125 -8.60 6.99 -12.10
C LEU A 125 -8.37 5.48 -12.18
N ASN A 126 -9.08 4.77 -13.06
CA ASN A 126 -8.92 3.32 -13.25
C ASN A 126 -7.53 2.98 -13.80
N LEU A 127 -7.02 3.75 -14.77
CA LEU A 127 -5.66 3.57 -15.29
C LEU A 127 -4.59 3.82 -14.23
N ALA A 128 -4.80 4.82 -13.37
CA ALA A 128 -3.82 5.21 -12.38
C ALA A 128 -3.86 4.39 -11.08
N SER A 129 -4.99 3.76 -10.77
CA SER A 129 -5.19 2.96 -9.57
C SER A 129 -4.64 1.54 -9.71
N ASP A 130 -4.35 0.91 -8.57
CA ASP A 130 -3.93 -0.48 -8.54
C ASP A 130 -4.70 -1.28 -7.49
N PHE A 131 -5.01 -2.52 -7.86
CA PHE A 131 -5.76 -3.47 -7.03
C PHE A 131 -4.92 -4.73 -6.91
N ILE A 132 -4.53 -5.05 -5.68
CA ILE A 132 -3.70 -6.21 -5.44
C ILE A 132 -4.37 -7.07 -4.37
N ASN A 133 -4.55 -8.35 -4.70
CA ASN A 133 -5.08 -9.36 -3.80
C ASN A 133 -4.22 -10.63 -3.90
N TYR A 134 -4.37 -11.53 -2.92
CA TYR A 134 -3.56 -12.75 -2.89
C TYR A 134 -3.73 -13.62 -4.16
N LYS A 135 -4.95 -13.67 -4.74
CA LYS A 135 -5.22 -14.46 -5.94
C LYS A 135 -4.45 -13.93 -7.15
N LEU A 136 -4.29 -12.61 -7.27
CA LEU A 136 -3.49 -11.98 -8.31
C LEU A 136 -2.04 -12.44 -8.20
N LEU A 137 -1.44 -12.29 -7.00
CA LEU A 137 -0.05 -12.66 -6.76
C LEU A 137 0.18 -14.16 -6.97
N TYR A 138 -0.72 -15.00 -6.48
CA TYR A 138 -0.67 -16.45 -6.68
C TYR A 138 -0.68 -16.83 -8.17
N ASN A 139 -1.44 -16.12 -9.01
CA ASN A 139 -1.50 -16.44 -10.44
C ASN A 139 -0.18 -16.20 -11.20
N PHE A 140 0.81 -15.50 -10.63
CA PHE A 140 2.14 -15.38 -11.22
C PHE A 140 2.93 -16.69 -11.19
N TYR A 141 2.62 -17.60 -10.28
CA TYR A 141 3.35 -18.86 -10.10
C TYR A 141 2.44 -20.08 -9.92
N ASN A 142 1.13 -19.92 -10.15
CA ASN A 142 0.14 -21.01 -10.17
C ASN A 142 0.33 -21.89 -11.42
N THR A 143 1.38 -22.70 -11.42
CA THR A 143 1.74 -23.61 -12.52
C THR A 143 2.35 -24.89 -11.94
N SER A 144 2.11 -26.02 -12.58
CA SER A 144 2.72 -27.29 -12.17
C SER A 144 4.25 -27.26 -12.32
N HIS A 145 4.98 -27.95 -11.43
CA HIS A 145 6.44 -28.09 -11.52
C HIS A 145 6.95 -28.70 -12.83
N LYS A 146 6.09 -29.37 -13.60
CA LYS A 146 6.41 -29.95 -14.92
C LYS A 146 6.53 -28.89 -16.02
N GLN A 147 5.92 -27.72 -15.84
CA GLN A 147 5.81 -26.68 -16.85
C GLN A 147 6.64 -25.47 -16.45
N GLU A 148 6.93 -24.61 -17.43
CA GLU A 148 7.50 -23.28 -17.20
C GLU A 148 6.39 -22.30 -16.86
N ILE A 149 6.70 -21.28 -16.06
CA ILE A 149 5.73 -20.23 -15.72
C ILE A 149 5.36 -19.46 -16.99
N ASN A 150 4.05 -19.34 -17.23
CA ASN A 150 3.50 -18.49 -18.27
C ASN A 150 2.77 -17.31 -17.65
N LEU A 151 3.33 -16.10 -17.78
CA LEU A 151 2.72 -14.88 -17.27
C LEU A 151 1.71 -14.25 -18.25
N TRP A 152 1.55 -14.77 -19.47
CA TRP A 152 0.58 -14.23 -20.44
C TRP A 152 -0.84 -14.05 -19.84
N PRO A 153 -1.41 -15.03 -19.12
CA PRO A 153 -2.76 -14.88 -18.55
C PRO A 153 -2.87 -13.74 -17.53
N VAL A 154 -1.79 -13.50 -16.76
CA VAL A 154 -1.73 -12.40 -15.79
C VAL A 154 -1.59 -11.07 -16.52
N PHE A 155 -0.73 -10.99 -17.53
CA PHE A 155 -0.57 -9.78 -18.33
C PHE A 155 -1.87 -9.41 -19.07
N GLU A 156 -2.53 -10.39 -19.69
CA GLU A 156 -3.80 -10.19 -20.41
C GLU A 156 -4.91 -9.66 -19.51
N ARG A 157 -5.06 -10.23 -18.30
CA ARG A 157 -6.16 -9.89 -17.40
C ARG A 157 -5.87 -8.67 -16.54
N ASP A 158 -4.66 -8.57 -16.02
CA ASP A 158 -4.36 -7.69 -14.90
C ASP A 158 -3.38 -6.57 -15.26
N ILE A 159 -2.63 -6.63 -16.37
CA ILE A 159 -1.60 -5.63 -16.69
C ILE A 159 -1.96 -4.84 -17.96
N PHE A 160 -2.05 -5.48 -19.13
CA PHE A 160 -2.31 -4.82 -20.40
C PHE A 160 -3.56 -3.93 -20.44
N PRO A 161 -4.69 -4.28 -19.79
CA PRO A 161 -5.86 -3.40 -19.76
C PRO A 161 -5.62 -2.06 -19.07
N PHE A 162 -4.60 -1.94 -18.21
CA PHE A 162 -4.29 -0.73 -17.43
C PHE A 162 -3.05 -0.01 -17.90
N LEU A 163 -2.42 -0.48 -18.97
CA LEU A 163 -1.30 0.19 -19.61
C LEU A 163 -1.79 0.96 -20.81
N THR A 164 -1.25 2.17 -20.99
CA THR A 164 -1.46 2.98 -22.19
C THR A 164 -0.12 3.35 -22.84
N ASN A 165 -0.17 3.68 -24.12
CA ASN A 165 0.92 4.31 -24.86
C ASN A 165 0.35 5.56 -25.54
N GLY A 166 0.57 6.72 -24.92
CA GLY A 166 -0.21 7.91 -25.21
C GLY A 166 -1.68 7.67 -24.85
N THR A 167 -2.58 7.86 -25.81
CA THR A 167 -4.02 7.62 -25.64
C THR A 167 -4.46 6.19 -25.96
N GLN A 168 -3.56 5.33 -26.43
CA GLN A 168 -3.90 3.96 -26.87
C GLN A 168 -3.74 2.95 -25.74
N ASN A 169 -4.80 2.20 -25.44
CA ASN A 169 -4.76 1.06 -24.52
C ASN A 169 -3.98 -0.12 -25.12
N TRP A 170 -3.11 -0.75 -24.33
CA TRP A 170 -2.29 -1.87 -24.82
C TRP A 170 -3.10 -3.07 -25.27
N LEU A 171 -4.13 -3.46 -24.52
CA LEU A 171 -4.93 -4.63 -24.90
C LEU A 171 -5.88 -4.29 -26.05
N ASN A 172 -6.68 -3.24 -25.89
CA ASN A 172 -7.82 -2.96 -26.78
C ASN A 172 -7.42 -2.23 -28.07
N ASP A 173 -6.41 -1.37 -28.05
CA ASP A 173 -6.05 -0.53 -29.21
C ASP A 173 -4.76 -0.97 -29.90
N ILE A 174 -3.86 -1.66 -29.20
CA ILE A 174 -2.57 -2.10 -29.76
C ILE A 174 -2.59 -3.58 -30.14
N ILE A 175 -2.96 -4.47 -29.20
CA ILE A 175 -2.87 -5.91 -29.41
C ILE A 175 -4.09 -6.45 -30.18
N ARG A 176 -5.31 -6.23 -29.66
CA ARG A 176 -6.54 -6.82 -30.23
C ARG A 176 -6.81 -6.43 -31.68
N PRO A 177 -6.64 -5.17 -32.13
CA PRO A 177 -7.01 -4.78 -33.50
C PRO A 177 -6.20 -5.51 -34.57
N ILE A 178 -4.95 -5.86 -34.27
CA ILE A 178 -4.06 -6.57 -35.18
C ILE A 178 -4.23 -8.10 -35.03
N THR A 179 -4.70 -8.59 -33.88
CA THR A 179 -4.71 -10.03 -33.55
C THR A 179 -6.10 -10.66 -33.46
N ASN A 180 -7.18 -9.91 -33.73
CA ASN A 180 -8.55 -10.43 -33.66
C ASN A 180 -8.84 -11.53 -34.68
N ASP A 181 -8.54 -11.25 -35.96
CA ASP A 181 -8.53 -12.22 -37.05
C ASP A 181 -7.48 -11.78 -38.08
N VAL A 182 -7.07 -12.70 -38.95
CA VAL A 182 -6.24 -12.35 -40.10
C VAL A 182 -7.06 -11.54 -41.11
N PRO A 183 -6.46 -10.59 -41.84
CA PRO A 183 -7.21 -9.85 -42.84
C PRO A 183 -7.80 -10.78 -43.91
N ARG A 184 -9.00 -10.44 -44.38
CA ARG A 184 -9.73 -11.22 -45.39
C ARG A 184 -10.09 -10.34 -46.58
N THR A 185 -10.26 -10.95 -47.75
CA THR A 185 -10.81 -10.29 -48.93
C THR A 185 -12.30 -9.98 -48.72
N PRO A 186 -12.92 -9.10 -49.52
CA PRO A 186 -14.37 -8.85 -49.46
C PRO A 186 -15.22 -10.12 -49.62
N THR A 187 -14.66 -11.14 -50.29
CA THR A 187 -15.26 -12.47 -50.46
C THR A 187 -15.05 -13.43 -49.28
N GLY A 188 -14.48 -12.96 -48.16
CA GLY A 188 -14.24 -13.74 -46.94
C GLY A 188 -13.02 -14.66 -46.96
N LYS A 189 -12.27 -14.71 -48.08
CA LYS A 189 -11.06 -15.54 -48.21
C LYS A 189 -9.88 -14.89 -47.50
N VAL A 190 -9.06 -15.72 -46.87
CA VAL A 190 -7.83 -15.28 -46.21
C VAL A 190 -6.87 -14.66 -47.23
N ILE A 191 -6.26 -13.52 -46.88
CA ILE A 191 -5.28 -12.85 -47.75
C ILE A 191 -4.10 -13.78 -48.09
N SER A 192 -3.54 -13.61 -49.29
CA SER A 192 -2.39 -14.38 -49.77
C SER A 192 -1.31 -13.49 -50.39
N LYS A 193 -0.13 -14.07 -50.65
CA LYS A 193 1.01 -13.41 -51.30
C LYS A 193 1.45 -12.15 -50.53
N ASN A 194 1.70 -11.04 -51.23
CA ASN A 194 2.28 -9.81 -50.67
C ASN A 194 1.45 -9.20 -49.53
N ARG A 195 0.11 -9.34 -49.54
CA ARG A 195 -0.73 -8.85 -48.43
C ARG A 195 -0.47 -9.65 -47.16
N LYS A 196 -0.30 -10.97 -47.29
CA LYS A 196 0.02 -11.85 -46.15
C LYS A 196 1.38 -11.48 -45.56
N ILE A 197 2.40 -11.29 -46.40
CA ILE A 197 3.75 -10.90 -45.97
C ILE A 197 3.69 -9.57 -45.18
N ARG A 198 3.02 -8.54 -45.72
CA ARG A 198 2.86 -7.26 -45.02
C ARG A 198 2.20 -7.38 -43.64
N TYR A 199 1.21 -8.27 -43.51
CA TYR A 199 0.55 -8.51 -42.23
C TYR A 199 1.44 -9.32 -41.27
N GLU A 200 2.23 -10.28 -41.78
CA GLU A 200 3.26 -10.96 -40.99
C GLU A 200 4.32 -9.96 -40.48
N ASP A 201 4.73 -8.98 -41.29
CA ASP A 201 5.63 -7.91 -40.86
C ASP A 201 5.00 -7.05 -39.74
N GLN A 202 3.71 -6.73 -39.84
CA GLN A 202 2.97 -6.04 -38.76
C GLN A 202 2.95 -6.86 -37.46
N LEU A 203 2.80 -8.19 -37.55
CA LEU A 203 2.87 -9.06 -36.38
C LEU A 203 4.28 -9.08 -35.77
N VAL A 204 5.34 -9.05 -36.58
CA VAL A 204 6.72 -8.93 -36.08
C VAL A 204 6.89 -7.64 -35.28
N VAL A 205 6.48 -6.50 -35.87
CA VAL A 205 6.52 -5.19 -35.19
C VAL A 205 5.74 -5.20 -33.88
N LEU A 206 4.54 -5.80 -33.85
CA LEU A 206 3.75 -5.94 -32.62
C LEU A 206 4.46 -6.79 -31.58
N ASN A 207 5.00 -7.95 -31.97
CA ASN A 207 5.70 -8.84 -31.06
C ASN A 207 6.94 -8.17 -30.45
N ASP A 208 7.68 -7.39 -31.23
CA ASP A 208 8.85 -6.66 -30.76
C ASP A 208 8.45 -5.49 -29.86
N LYS A 209 7.32 -4.82 -30.15
CA LYS A 209 6.74 -3.80 -29.27
C LYS A 209 6.32 -4.39 -27.91
N ILE A 210 5.72 -5.58 -27.88
CA ILE A 210 5.40 -6.30 -26.64
C ILE A 210 6.69 -6.65 -25.88
N GLN A 211 7.73 -7.14 -26.56
CA GLN A 211 9.01 -7.46 -25.90
C GLN A 211 9.66 -6.21 -25.30
N ALA A 212 9.65 -5.07 -26.01
CA ALA A 212 10.20 -3.82 -25.49
C ALA A 212 9.49 -3.35 -24.20
N LEU A 213 8.16 -3.50 -24.14
CA LEU A 213 7.40 -3.24 -22.91
C LEU A 213 7.82 -4.19 -21.78
N LEU A 214 7.97 -5.48 -22.07
CA LEU A 214 8.42 -6.47 -21.09
C LEU A 214 9.83 -6.14 -20.56
N ASP A 215 10.73 -5.67 -21.43
CA ASP A 215 12.07 -5.25 -21.06
C ASP A 215 12.04 -4.01 -20.14
N GLU A 216 11.11 -3.07 -20.38
CA GLU A 216 10.89 -1.93 -19.49
C GLU A 216 10.37 -2.34 -18.11
N VAL A 217 9.32 -3.18 -18.08
CA VAL A 217 8.79 -3.74 -16.83
C VAL A 217 9.86 -4.53 -16.08
N GLN A 218 10.67 -5.32 -16.80
CA GLN A 218 11.78 -6.07 -16.23
C GLN A 218 12.82 -5.15 -15.58
N ARG A 219 13.22 -4.07 -16.24
CA ARG A 219 14.19 -3.10 -15.69
C ARG A 219 13.66 -2.49 -14.40
N ASN A 220 12.41 -2.02 -14.38
CA ASN A 220 11.80 -1.42 -13.20
C ASN A 220 11.65 -2.44 -12.07
N ALA A 221 11.23 -3.68 -12.38
CA ALA A 221 11.10 -4.75 -11.41
C ALA A 221 12.45 -5.13 -10.78
N ASN A 222 13.52 -5.24 -11.58
CA ASN A 222 14.86 -5.55 -11.08
C ASN A 222 15.44 -4.43 -10.22
N LYS A 223 15.20 -3.17 -10.62
CA LYS A 223 15.56 -2.00 -9.82
C LYS A 223 14.89 -2.09 -8.45
N PHE A 224 13.58 -2.25 -8.43
CA PHE A 224 12.78 -2.37 -7.20
C PHE A 224 13.22 -3.55 -6.31
N LEU A 225 13.46 -4.73 -6.89
CA LEU A 225 13.97 -5.89 -6.11
C LEU A 225 15.29 -5.56 -5.43
N LYS A 226 16.24 -5.04 -6.20
CA LYS A 226 17.60 -4.76 -5.72
C LYS A 226 17.58 -3.74 -4.58
N GLU A 227 16.87 -2.64 -4.75
CA GLU A 227 16.82 -1.53 -3.78
C GLU A 227 16.03 -1.89 -2.52
N GLU A 228 14.87 -2.52 -2.67
CA GLU A 228 13.90 -2.61 -1.58
C GLU A 228 13.86 -3.96 -0.86
N PHE A 229 14.22 -5.05 -1.54
CA PHE A 229 14.20 -6.38 -0.92
C PHE A 229 15.58 -6.97 -0.64
N PHE A 230 16.65 -6.38 -1.19
CA PHE A 230 18.00 -6.92 -1.11
C PHE A 230 19.09 -5.88 -0.77
N ASP A 231 18.72 -4.70 -0.26
CA ASP A 231 19.66 -3.67 0.22
C ASP A 231 20.77 -3.33 -0.79
N ASN A 232 20.39 -3.13 -2.05
CA ASN A 232 21.29 -2.88 -3.19
C ASN A 232 22.24 -4.03 -3.57
N LYS A 233 22.04 -5.23 -3.03
CA LYS A 233 22.82 -6.42 -3.40
C LYS A 233 22.24 -7.12 -4.63
N GLU A 234 23.13 -7.61 -5.48
CA GLU A 234 22.77 -8.38 -6.67
C GLU A 234 22.53 -9.84 -6.33
N VAL A 235 21.35 -10.14 -5.76
CA VAL A 235 20.99 -11.50 -5.34
C VAL A 235 20.10 -12.20 -6.37
N ILE A 236 19.14 -11.47 -6.92
CA ILE A 236 18.11 -11.99 -7.84
C ILE A 236 17.92 -11.03 -9.01
N GLU A 237 17.76 -11.59 -10.21
CA GLU A 237 17.39 -10.86 -11.43
C GLU A 237 16.23 -11.58 -12.12
N VAL A 238 15.17 -10.85 -12.41
CA VAL A 238 14.02 -11.29 -13.20
C VAL A 238 14.30 -11.09 -14.68
N GLU A 239 13.91 -12.07 -15.49
CA GLU A 239 13.97 -12.04 -16.94
C GLU A 239 12.61 -12.42 -17.56
N LEU A 240 12.05 -11.52 -18.36
CA LEU A 240 10.76 -11.67 -19.04
C LEU A 240 10.95 -11.80 -20.55
N LYS A 241 10.51 -12.92 -21.13
CA LYS A 241 10.65 -13.17 -22.57
C LYS A 241 9.33 -13.59 -23.20
N PHE A 242 8.93 -12.91 -24.28
CA PHE A 242 7.79 -13.32 -25.10
C PHE A 242 8.20 -14.43 -26.06
N THR A 243 8.10 -15.68 -25.60
CA THR A 243 8.61 -16.87 -26.31
C THR A 243 7.63 -17.38 -27.35
N LYS A 244 6.36 -17.61 -26.96
CA LYS A 244 5.32 -18.01 -27.92
C LYS A 244 4.60 -16.76 -28.43
N LYS A 245 5.19 -16.17 -29.46
CA LYS A 245 4.74 -14.94 -30.12
C LYS A 245 3.47 -15.13 -30.97
N PHE A 246 2.82 -14.02 -31.33
CA PHE A 246 1.78 -14.03 -32.36
C PHE A 246 2.38 -14.37 -33.72
N ASN A 247 1.68 -15.21 -34.48
CA ASN A 247 2.00 -15.50 -35.87
C ASN A 247 0.70 -15.65 -36.66
N PHE A 248 0.82 -15.65 -37.99
CA PHE A 248 -0.32 -15.73 -38.89
C PHE A 248 -1.26 -16.90 -38.60
N ASN A 249 -0.69 -18.09 -38.36
CA ASN A 249 -1.47 -19.31 -38.15
C ASN A 249 -2.24 -19.28 -36.83
N LYS A 250 -1.64 -18.73 -35.77
CA LYS A 250 -2.28 -18.55 -34.47
C LYS A 250 -3.41 -17.54 -34.55
N VAL A 251 -3.17 -16.36 -35.13
CA VAL A 251 -4.21 -15.33 -35.25
C VAL A 251 -5.39 -15.82 -36.10
N ARG A 252 -5.14 -16.60 -37.16
CA ARG A 252 -6.19 -17.21 -37.99
C ARG A 252 -7.15 -18.11 -37.21
N GLN A 253 -6.74 -18.63 -36.06
CA GLN A 253 -7.59 -19.44 -35.18
C GLN A 253 -8.57 -18.60 -34.35
N LYS A 254 -8.57 -17.27 -34.50
CA LYS A 254 -9.42 -16.34 -33.74
C LYS A 254 -9.32 -16.57 -32.24
N LEU A 255 -8.10 -16.39 -31.72
CA LEU A 255 -7.76 -16.67 -30.33
C LEU A 255 -8.61 -15.88 -29.32
N TRP A 256 -9.24 -14.77 -29.72
CA TRP A 256 -10.02 -13.90 -28.84
C TRP A 256 -11.45 -14.38 -28.57
N GLU A 257 -11.97 -15.32 -29.37
CA GLU A 257 -13.27 -15.94 -29.10
C GLU A 257 -13.25 -16.70 -27.75
N GLU A 258 -14.33 -16.64 -26.97
CA GLU A 258 -14.38 -17.24 -25.63
C GLU A 258 -14.07 -18.75 -25.64
N VAL A 259 -14.55 -19.45 -26.67
CA VAL A 259 -14.33 -20.88 -26.89
C VAL A 259 -12.84 -21.22 -27.05
N ASN A 260 -12.02 -20.26 -27.51
CA ASN A 260 -10.59 -20.42 -27.72
C ASN A 260 -9.74 -19.86 -26.57
N SER A 261 -10.35 -19.44 -25.45
CA SER A 261 -9.64 -18.89 -24.29
C SER A 261 -8.55 -19.82 -23.73
N TYR A 262 -8.82 -21.13 -23.68
CA TYR A 262 -7.82 -22.13 -23.28
C TYR A 262 -6.63 -22.18 -24.25
N LYS A 263 -6.91 -22.25 -25.57
CA LYS A 263 -5.87 -22.26 -26.61
C LYS A 263 -5.02 -20.99 -26.56
N ARG A 264 -5.64 -19.82 -26.34
CA ARG A 264 -4.91 -18.55 -26.20
C ARG A 264 -3.86 -18.61 -25.09
N ARG A 265 -4.20 -19.21 -23.94
CA ARG A 265 -3.28 -19.37 -22.79
C ARG A 265 -2.17 -20.39 -23.04
N GLU A 266 -2.38 -21.36 -23.93
CA GLU A 266 -1.34 -22.33 -24.31
C GLU A 266 -0.43 -21.82 -25.45
N GLU A 267 -1.02 -21.11 -26.41
CA GLU A 267 -0.37 -20.66 -27.63
C GLU A 267 0.41 -19.36 -27.46
N LEU A 268 0.11 -18.56 -26.42
CA LEU A 268 0.84 -17.34 -26.08
C LEU A 268 1.57 -17.52 -24.76
N GLN A 269 2.85 -17.14 -24.72
CA GLN A 269 3.69 -17.36 -23.55
C GLN A 269 4.63 -16.21 -23.28
N ILE A 270 4.51 -15.64 -22.09
CA ILE A 270 5.51 -14.77 -21.46
C ILE A 270 6.24 -15.62 -20.43
N LYS A 271 7.46 -16.05 -20.77
CA LYS A 271 8.28 -16.90 -19.92
C LYS A 271 8.94 -16.06 -18.84
N LEU A 272 8.75 -16.45 -17.57
CA LEU A 272 9.48 -15.93 -16.43
C LEU A 272 10.71 -16.81 -16.17
N THR A 273 11.89 -16.20 -16.25
CA THR A 273 13.17 -16.80 -15.84
C THR A 273 13.76 -15.98 -14.72
N ILE A 274 14.44 -16.62 -13.78
CA ILE A 274 15.11 -15.93 -12.67
C ILE A 274 16.58 -16.30 -12.69
N LYS A 275 17.45 -15.32 -12.53
CA LYS A 275 18.87 -15.55 -12.27
C LYS A 275 19.15 -15.29 -10.81
N LEU A 276 19.89 -16.20 -10.19
CA LEU A 276 20.38 -16.05 -8.82
C LEU A 276 21.89 -15.91 -8.81
N LYS A 277 22.39 -15.14 -7.86
CA LYS A 277 23.82 -14.97 -7.64
C LYS A 277 24.11 -15.21 -6.16
N ASP A 278 25.04 -16.12 -5.90
CA ASP A 278 25.51 -16.42 -4.54
C ASP A 278 26.41 -15.28 -4.05
N ASP A 279 26.50 -15.09 -2.74
CA ASP A 279 27.35 -14.05 -2.16
C ASP A 279 28.82 -14.28 -2.51
N GLY A 280 29.48 -13.26 -3.06
CA GLY A 280 30.85 -13.34 -3.59
C GLY A 280 31.04 -14.08 -4.92
N ALA A 281 29.99 -14.65 -5.52
CA ALA A 281 30.08 -15.30 -6.82
C ALA A 281 30.04 -14.27 -7.97
N THR A 282 30.81 -14.50 -9.03
CA THR A 282 30.79 -13.66 -10.25
C THR A 282 29.81 -14.16 -11.30
N VAL A 283 29.27 -15.38 -11.16
CA VAL A 283 28.45 -16.05 -12.17
C VAL A 283 26.99 -16.14 -11.72
N TRP A 284 26.08 -15.72 -12.60
CA TRP A 284 24.64 -15.87 -12.43
C TRP A 284 24.17 -17.28 -12.79
N LYS A 285 23.43 -17.93 -11.88
CA LYS A 285 22.75 -19.21 -12.12
C LYS A 285 21.34 -18.95 -12.63
N THR A 286 21.05 -19.40 -13.85
CA THR A 286 19.73 -19.20 -14.48
C THR A 286 18.77 -20.34 -14.13
N ILE A 287 17.58 -19.98 -13.64
CA ILE A 287 16.49 -20.87 -13.25
C ILE A 287 15.29 -20.63 -14.17
N HIS A 288 14.97 -21.63 -14.98
CA HIS A 288 13.84 -21.58 -15.92
C HIS A 288 12.49 -22.00 -15.32
N ARG A 289 12.49 -22.58 -14.11
CA ARG A 289 11.27 -22.96 -13.37
C ARG A 289 11.29 -22.40 -11.95
N PRO A 290 11.15 -21.08 -11.77
CA PRO A 290 11.25 -20.43 -10.47
C PRO A 290 10.40 -21.07 -9.37
N HIS A 291 9.15 -21.42 -9.67
CA HIS A 291 8.19 -22.01 -8.73
C HIS A 291 8.58 -23.37 -8.18
N SER A 292 9.54 -24.06 -8.80
CA SER A 292 10.06 -25.34 -8.31
C SER A 292 11.23 -25.21 -7.34
N PHE A 293 11.87 -24.03 -7.28
CA PHE A 293 13.11 -23.84 -6.51
C PHE A 293 13.00 -22.72 -5.47
N LEU A 294 12.27 -21.65 -5.78
CA LEU A 294 12.04 -20.55 -4.85
C LEU A 294 10.86 -20.86 -3.93
N ASN A 295 10.95 -20.38 -2.70
CA ASN A 295 9.83 -20.45 -1.77
C ASN A 295 8.73 -19.44 -2.16
N GLU A 296 7.54 -19.60 -1.59
CA GLU A 296 6.37 -18.75 -1.89
C GLU A 296 6.63 -17.27 -1.56
N ALA A 297 7.43 -16.99 -0.52
CA ALA A 297 7.81 -15.64 -0.16
C ALA A 297 8.63 -14.95 -1.27
N GLN A 298 9.67 -15.61 -1.79
CA GLN A 298 10.49 -15.09 -2.88
C GLN A 298 9.69 -14.95 -4.17
N LEU A 299 8.83 -15.93 -4.49
CA LEU A 299 7.94 -15.84 -5.65
C LEU A 299 6.98 -14.65 -5.55
N THR A 300 6.47 -14.38 -4.35
CA THR A 300 5.57 -13.25 -4.09
C THR A 300 6.32 -11.92 -4.18
N ARG A 301 7.56 -11.81 -3.65
CA ARG A 301 8.41 -10.63 -3.85
C ARG A 301 8.63 -10.35 -5.34
N VAL A 302 8.91 -11.39 -6.12
CA VAL A 302 9.07 -11.28 -7.59
C VAL A 302 7.76 -10.84 -8.26
N ALA A 303 6.63 -11.41 -7.87
CA ALA A 303 5.32 -11.02 -8.40
C ALA A 303 4.99 -9.56 -8.10
N ILE A 304 5.23 -9.12 -6.85
CA ILE A 304 5.08 -7.72 -6.43
C ILE A 304 5.99 -6.80 -7.24
N ALA A 305 7.25 -7.16 -7.43
CA ALA A 305 8.19 -6.37 -8.20
C ALA A 305 7.80 -6.23 -9.67
N ILE A 306 7.32 -7.31 -10.31
CA ILE A 306 6.80 -7.24 -11.68
C ILE A 306 5.55 -6.37 -11.74
N ARG A 307 4.65 -6.48 -10.74
CA ARG A 307 3.44 -5.66 -10.66
C ARG A 307 3.77 -4.17 -10.53
N ILE A 308 4.64 -3.82 -9.58
CA ILE A 308 5.08 -2.45 -9.36
C ILE A 308 5.86 -1.94 -10.58
N GLY A 309 6.73 -2.76 -11.15
CA GLY A 309 7.47 -2.42 -12.37
C GLY A 309 6.55 -2.07 -13.54
N ALA A 310 5.41 -2.75 -13.67
CA ALA A 310 4.37 -2.41 -14.63
C ALA A 310 3.51 -1.20 -14.22
N THR A 311 3.29 -0.96 -12.93
CA THR A 311 2.57 0.23 -12.48
C THR A 311 3.41 1.50 -12.64
N GLN A 312 4.73 1.40 -12.52
CA GLN A 312 5.67 2.51 -12.75
C GLN A 312 5.78 2.93 -14.22
N THR A 313 5.37 2.09 -15.19
CA THR A 313 5.32 2.49 -16.61
C THR A 313 4.06 3.26 -16.97
N ARG A 314 3.13 3.44 -16.03
CA ARG A 314 1.87 4.17 -16.27
C ARG A 314 2.07 5.69 -16.19
N LEU A 315 1.21 6.42 -16.88
CA LEU A 315 1.18 7.88 -16.83
C LEU A 315 0.93 8.39 -15.40
N GLU A 316 1.54 9.52 -15.06
CA GLU A 316 1.23 10.21 -13.81
C GLU A 316 -0.19 10.77 -13.87
N SER A 317 -0.94 10.56 -12.78
CA SER A 317 -2.28 11.10 -12.58
C SER A 317 -2.32 11.78 -11.22
N PHE A 318 -3.13 12.83 -11.12
CA PHE A 318 -3.32 13.62 -9.91
C PHE A 318 -4.13 12.91 -8.82
N PHE A 319 -4.79 11.79 -9.16
CA PHE A 319 -5.52 10.98 -8.19
C PHE A 319 -5.39 9.49 -8.48
N LYS A 320 -4.95 8.74 -7.47
CA LYS A 320 -4.69 7.29 -7.56
C LYS A 320 -5.15 6.60 -6.29
N ILE A 321 -5.74 5.41 -6.43
CA ILE A 321 -6.12 4.58 -5.29
C ILE A 321 -5.32 3.28 -5.32
N LEU A 322 -4.84 2.84 -4.15
CA LEU A 322 -4.20 1.55 -3.98
C LEU A 322 -5.04 0.69 -3.04
N VAL A 323 -5.68 -0.35 -3.57
CA VAL A 323 -6.52 -1.25 -2.78
C VAL A 323 -5.82 -2.59 -2.59
N LEU A 324 -5.59 -2.96 -1.34
CA LEU A 324 -4.89 -4.17 -0.93
C LEU A 324 -5.87 -5.10 -0.18
N ASP A 325 -6.30 -6.19 -0.80
CA ASP A 325 -7.23 -7.15 -0.16
C ASP A 325 -6.52 -8.42 0.26
N ASP A 326 -6.35 -8.59 1.58
CA ASP A 326 -5.79 -9.79 2.21
C ASP A 326 -4.54 -10.27 1.46
N MET A 327 -3.73 -9.30 1.02
CA MET A 327 -2.62 -9.46 0.07
C MET A 327 -1.59 -10.52 0.45
N LEU A 328 -1.64 -10.97 1.70
CA LEU A 328 -0.51 -11.56 2.38
C LEU A 328 -0.90 -12.78 3.23
N ILE A 329 -2.04 -13.43 2.96
CA ILE A 329 -2.44 -14.65 3.69
C ILE A 329 -1.35 -15.73 3.62
N SER A 330 -0.63 -15.83 2.51
CA SER A 330 0.43 -16.84 2.30
C SER A 330 1.86 -16.35 2.56
N LEU A 331 2.04 -15.09 2.96
CA LEU A 331 3.35 -14.56 3.36
C LEU A 331 3.55 -14.68 4.87
N ASP A 332 4.75 -15.08 5.28
CA ASP A 332 5.16 -14.98 6.69
C ASP A 332 5.15 -13.52 7.17
N MET A 333 4.99 -13.31 8.47
CA MET A 333 4.84 -11.97 9.06
C MET A 333 6.01 -11.02 8.72
N SER A 334 7.23 -11.55 8.54
CA SER A 334 8.40 -10.76 8.16
C SER A 334 8.24 -10.16 6.77
N ASN A 335 7.90 -11.00 5.78
CA ASN A 335 7.68 -10.56 4.40
C ASN A 335 6.49 -9.60 4.28
N ARG A 336 5.44 -9.82 5.08
CA ARG A 336 4.31 -8.90 5.15
C ARG A 336 4.74 -7.51 5.60
N MET A 337 5.59 -7.47 6.61
CA MET A 337 6.08 -6.23 7.17
C MET A 337 6.95 -5.47 6.18
N ASP A 338 7.85 -6.18 5.50
CA ASP A 338 8.70 -5.59 4.47
C ASP A 338 7.82 -4.91 3.39
N VAL A 339 6.80 -5.59 2.87
CA VAL A 339 5.88 -5.01 1.88
C VAL A 339 5.13 -3.79 2.42
N MET A 340 4.72 -3.78 3.70
CA MET A 340 4.05 -2.62 4.29
C MET A 340 4.96 -1.42 4.49
N ARG A 341 6.18 -1.63 4.96
CA ARG A 341 7.15 -0.54 5.08
C ARG A 341 7.37 0.15 3.74
N LEU A 342 7.37 -0.62 2.66
CA LEU A 342 7.51 -0.10 1.30
C LEU A 342 6.28 0.71 0.87
N ILE A 343 5.07 0.15 1.03
CA ILE A 343 3.83 0.81 0.60
C ILE A 343 3.49 2.04 1.44
N LEU A 344 3.84 2.03 2.72
CA LEU A 344 3.65 3.17 3.63
C LEU A 344 4.82 4.15 3.59
N ASN A 345 5.88 3.86 2.83
CA ASN A 345 7.10 4.67 2.75
C ASN A 345 7.66 5.08 4.13
N VAL A 346 7.69 4.15 5.09
CA VAL A 346 8.03 4.43 6.49
C VAL A 346 9.46 5.00 6.63
N GLU A 347 10.37 4.59 5.74
CA GLU A 347 11.76 5.05 5.72
C GLU A 347 11.95 6.37 4.92
N ASN A 348 10.86 7.01 4.46
CA ASN A 348 10.86 8.28 3.71
C ASN A 348 11.82 8.28 2.51
N LYS A 349 11.88 7.17 1.78
CA LYS A 349 12.76 7.04 0.60
C LYS A 349 12.20 7.83 -0.57
N ALA A 350 13.08 8.56 -1.27
CA ALA A 350 12.70 9.33 -2.45
C ALA A 350 12.06 8.47 -3.56
N GLU A 351 12.52 7.23 -3.70
CA GLU A 351 12.08 6.30 -4.74
C GLU A 351 10.69 5.70 -4.46
N LEU A 352 10.27 5.69 -3.19
CA LEU A 352 8.97 5.21 -2.74
C LEU A 352 7.92 6.32 -2.63
N LYS A 353 8.29 7.58 -2.88
CA LYS A 353 7.34 8.72 -2.90
C LYS A 353 6.19 8.54 -3.88
N PHE A 354 6.35 7.67 -4.88
CA PHE A 354 5.26 7.34 -5.78
C PHE A 354 4.06 6.74 -5.02
N PHE A 355 4.29 6.02 -3.92
CA PHE A 355 3.24 5.48 -3.05
C PHE A 355 2.53 6.55 -2.23
N ASP A 356 3.17 7.67 -1.91
CA ASP A 356 2.60 8.76 -1.11
C ASP A 356 1.42 9.43 -1.81
N ASN A 357 1.44 9.44 -3.16
CA ASN A 357 0.37 9.99 -3.99
C ASN A 357 -0.88 9.11 -4.07
N PHE A 358 -0.86 7.88 -3.52
CA PHE A 358 -2.03 7.01 -3.48
C PHE A 358 -2.86 7.22 -2.22
N GLN A 359 -4.17 7.32 -2.39
CA GLN A 359 -5.13 7.02 -1.34
C GLN A 359 -5.17 5.50 -1.13
N LYS A 360 -4.76 5.04 0.05
CA LYS A 360 -4.53 3.62 0.36
C LYS A 360 -5.75 3.04 1.05
N ILE A 361 -6.21 1.87 0.60
CA ILE A 361 -7.30 1.11 1.20
C ILE A 361 -6.77 -0.31 1.48
N ILE A 362 -6.48 -0.61 2.74
CA ILE A 362 -5.86 -1.85 3.17
C ILE A 362 -6.89 -2.69 3.92
N LEU A 363 -7.13 -3.91 3.46
CA LEU A 363 -8.06 -4.85 4.07
C LEU A 363 -7.27 -6.06 4.58
N THR A 364 -7.46 -6.41 5.86
CA THR A 364 -6.75 -7.53 6.48
C THR A 364 -7.62 -8.31 7.46
N HIS A 365 -7.37 -9.63 7.54
CA HIS A 365 -7.92 -10.51 8.57
C HIS A 365 -6.98 -10.71 9.77
N ASP A 366 -5.72 -10.29 9.67
CA ASP A 366 -4.74 -10.45 10.74
C ASP A 366 -4.79 -9.26 11.70
N LYS A 367 -5.20 -9.53 12.95
CA LYS A 367 -5.34 -8.52 13.99
C LYS A 367 -3.99 -7.92 14.42
N GLY A 368 -2.95 -8.74 14.47
CA GLY A 368 -1.60 -8.28 14.83
C GLY A 368 -1.06 -7.32 13.78
N PHE A 369 -1.25 -7.68 12.50
CA PHE A 369 -0.90 -6.83 11.37
C PHE A 369 -1.71 -5.53 11.31
N PHE A 370 -3.03 -5.60 11.50
CA PHE A 370 -3.88 -4.41 11.60
C PHE A 370 -3.40 -3.46 12.70
N ASN A 371 -3.19 -3.99 13.91
CA ASN A 371 -2.74 -3.19 15.04
C ASN A 371 -1.38 -2.55 14.76
N LEU A 372 -0.48 -3.26 14.07
CA LEU A 372 0.83 -2.71 13.74
C LEU A 372 0.71 -1.56 12.74
N ILE A 373 -0.05 -1.71 11.65
CA ILE A 373 -0.27 -0.59 10.72
C ILE A 373 -0.91 0.60 11.44
N GLN A 374 -1.94 0.36 12.27
CA GLN A 374 -2.60 1.39 13.07
C GLN A 374 -1.63 2.10 14.05
N ARG A 375 -0.56 1.43 14.52
CA ARG A 375 0.46 2.05 15.38
C ARG A 375 1.37 3.04 14.66
N HIS A 376 1.54 2.89 13.36
CA HIS A 376 2.43 3.73 12.55
C HIS A 376 1.66 4.63 11.58
N THR A 377 0.35 4.76 11.79
CA THR A 377 -0.52 5.62 10.98
C THR A 377 -1.30 6.55 11.88
N GLU A 378 -1.57 7.76 11.39
CA GLU A 378 -2.24 8.79 12.17
C GLU A 378 -3.71 8.88 11.80
N ASP A 379 -4.55 9.19 12.78
CA ASP A 379 -6.00 9.34 12.64
C ASP A 379 -6.42 10.60 11.87
N THR A 380 -5.50 11.55 11.69
CA THR A 380 -5.61 12.68 10.77
C THR A 380 -5.71 12.20 9.32
N ASP A 381 -4.85 11.23 8.94
CA ASP A 381 -4.72 10.74 7.57
C ASP A 381 -5.41 9.39 7.32
N TRP A 382 -5.81 8.67 8.37
CA TRP A 382 -6.39 7.33 8.28
C TRP A 382 -7.73 7.20 9.02
N VAL A 383 -8.61 6.38 8.46
CA VAL A 383 -9.84 5.88 9.08
C VAL A 383 -9.77 4.36 9.18
N TYR A 384 -10.23 3.84 10.31
CA TYR A 384 -10.17 2.42 10.62
C TYR A 384 -11.58 1.83 10.71
N TYR A 385 -11.80 0.66 10.10
CA TYR A 385 -13.07 -0.06 10.19
C TYR A 385 -12.88 -1.47 10.72
N LYS A 386 -13.89 -1.94 11.47
CA LYS A 386 -14.03 -3.32 11.93
C LYS A 386 -15.28 -3.94 11.31
N PHE A 387 -15.07 -5.08 10.65
CA PHE A 387 -16.12 -5.88 10.05
C PHE A 387 -16.30 -7.13 10.91
N ILE A 388 -17.47 -7.26 11.52
CA ILE A 388 -17.80 -8.37 12.41
C ILE A 388 -19.00 -9.09 11.82
N LYS A 389 -18.85 -10.39 11.59
CA LYS A 389 -19.96 -11.25 11.17
C LYS A 389 -19.94 -12.52 12.02
N ASP A 390 -21.11 -12.93 12.46
CA ASP A 390 -21.32 -14.25 13.04
C ASP A 390 -21.36 -15.28 11.91
N GLU A 391 -20.34 -16.14 11.82
CA GLU A 391 -20.24 -17.18 10.78
C GLU A 391 -21.36 -18.23 10.89
N SER A 392 -22.00 -18.36 12.06
CA SER A 392 -23.15 -19.26 12.23
C SER A 392 -24.42 -18.74 11.57
N LYS A 393 -24.45 -17.47 11.14
CA LYS A 393 -25.62 -16.82 10.55
C LYS A 393 -25.32 -16.21 9.18
N ASN A 394 -26.31 -16.28 8.30
CA ASN A 394 -26.26 -15.63 6.98
C ASN A 394 -26.75 -14.18 7.03
N GLU A 395 -26.30 -13.41 8.02
CA GLU A 395 -26.61 -12.00 8.17
C GLU A 395 -25.55 -11.12 7.48
N ALA A 396 -25.91 -9.88 7.16
CA ALA A 396 -24.96 -8.87 6.71
C ALA A 396 -23.92 -8.58 7.81
N PRO A 397 -22.66 -8.27 7.45
CA PRO A 397 -21.64 -7.93 8.44
C PRO A 397 -22.00 -6.62 9.16
N LYS A 398 -21.74 -6.58 10.47
CA LYS A 398 -21.80 -5.34 11.24
C LYS A 398 -20.49 -4.58 11.03
N ILE A 399 -20.60 -3.39 10.46
CA ILE A 399 -19.49 -2.52 10.18
C ILE A 399 -19.50 -1.40 11.21
N SER A 400 -18.36 -1.18 11.86
CA SER A 400 -18.18 -0.09 12.81
C SER A 400 -16.82 0.55 12.61
N GLN A 401 -16.74 1.87 12.77
CA GLN A 401 -15.45 2.55 12.81
C GLN A 401 -14.67 2.12 14.06
N ASP A 402 -13.39 1.77 13.90
CA ASP A 402 -12.52 1.41 15.01
C ASP A 402 -11.71 2.62 15.48
N LEU A 403 -12.25 3.33 16.47
CA LEU A 403 -11.58 4.48 17.07
C LEU A 403 -10.20 4.08 17.63
N THR A 404 -9.22 4.99 17.54
CA THR A 404 -7.90 4.78 18.15
C THR A 404 -8.03 4.67 19.68
N HIS A 405 -7.01 4.12 20.36
CA HIS A 405 -7.03 4.04 21.83
C HIS A 405 -7.24 5.42 22.49
N LEU A 406 -6.69 6.48 21.90
CA LEU A 406 -6.89 7.84 22.38
C LEU A 406 -8.34 8.33 22.19
N GLN A 407 -8.93 8.13 21.01
CA GLN A 407 -10.33 8.48 20.75
C GLN A 407 -11.31 7.67 21.60
N LYS A 408 -11.00 6.39 21.86
CA LYS A 408 -11.77 5.57 22.81
C LYS A 408 -11.70 6.13 24.22
N ALA A 409 -10.52 6.55 24.67
CA ALA A 409 -10.36 7.18 25.98
C ALA A 409 -11.16 8.48 26.09
N GLU A 410 -11.16 9.33 25.06
CA GLU A 410 -11.97 10.55 25.00
C GLU A 410 -13.46 10.24 25.10
N LYS A 411 -13.94 9.25 24.34
CA LYS A 411 -15.33 8.82 24.38
C LYS A 411 -15.73 8.28 25.77
N TYR A 412 -14.92 7.40 26.36
CA TYR A 412 -15.19 6.89 27.71
C TYR A 412 -15.13 7.99 28.78
N PHE A 413 -14.30 9.01 28.57
CA PHE A 413 -14.29 10.20 29.43
C PHE A 413 -15.60 10.99 29.33
N GLU A 414 -16.16 11.17 28.13
CA GLU A 414 -17.46 11.79 27.91
C GLU A 414 -18.62 10.96 28.49
N ASP A 415 -18.55 9.63 28.36
CA ASP A 415 -19.53 8.67 28.90
C ASP A 415 -19.39 8.47 30.43
N ALA A 416 -18.46 9.17 31.09
CA ALA A 416 -18.13 9.06 32.51
C ALA A 416 -17.63 7.67 32.98
N GLU A 417 -17.13 6.83 32.06
CA GLU A 417 -16.51 5.54 32.34
C GLU A 417 -15.01 5.69 32.62
N LEU A 418 -14.66 6.19 33.82
CA LEU A 418 -13.29 6.59 34.17
C LEU A 418 -12.28 5.43 34.14
N GLU A 419 -12.68 4.22 34.55
CA GLU A 419 -11.81 3.03 34.53
C GLU A 419 -11.44 2.62 33.09
N ASN A 420 -12.42 2.62 32.19
CA ASN A 420 -12.22 2.31 30.77
C ASN A 420 -11.38 3.39 30.09
N CYS A 421 -11.59 4.67 30.44
CA CYS A 421 -10.73 5.77 30.02
C CYS A 421 -9.27 5.52 30.42
N GLY A 422 -9.00 5.23 31.70
CA GLY A 422 -7.65 4.98 32.19
C GLY A 422 -6.95 3.81 31.48
N ASN A 423 -7.68 2.71 31.24
CA ASN A 423 -7.17 1.55 30.53
C ASN A 423 -6.84 1.84 29.06
N GLU A 424 -7.66 2.62 28.37
CA GLU A 424 -7.40 3.02 26.98
C GLU A 424 -6.27 4.05 26.88
N LEU A 425 -6.13 4.97 27.83
CA LEU A 425 -4.98 5.90 27.90
C LEU A 425 -3.66 5.15 28.08
N ARG A 426 -3.64 4.10 28.92
CA ARG A 426 -2.47 3.23 29.06
C ARG A 426 -2.08 2.59 27.73
N LYS A 427 -3.05 2.02 27.01
CA LYS A 427 -2.80 1.41 25.68
C LYS A 427 -2.33 2.46 24.66
N ALA A 428 -2.87 3.68 24.71
CA ALA A 428 -2.42 4.78 23.87
C ALA A 428 -0.96 5.16 24.15
N ALA A 429 -0.56 5.26 25.43
CA ALA A 429 0.81 5.52 25.81
C ALA A 429 1.76 4.38 25.39
N GLU A 430 1.36 3.12 25.59
CA GLU A 430 2.13 1.96 25.11
C GLU A 430 2.33 2.02 23.58
N GLN A 431 1.29 2.40 22.83
CA GLN A 431 1.33 2.54 21.38
C GLN A 431 2.30 3.65 20.93
N VAL A 432 2.23 4.84 21.53
CA VAL A 432 3.12 5.97 21.20
C VAL A 432 4.58 5.62 21.46
N LEU A 433 4.89 4.97 22.59
CA LEU A 433 6.27 4.57 22.89
C LEU A 433 6.78 3.47 21.96
N ASN A 434 5.94 2.50 21.59
CA ASN A 434 6.34 1.47 20.63
C ASN A 434 6.65 2.09 19.26
N GLN A 435 5.87 3.07 18.82
CA GLN A 435 6.10 3.79 17.57
C GLN A 435 7.46 4.51 17.60
N TYR A 436 7.81 5.14 18.73
CA TYR A 436 9.09 5.83 18.90
C TYR A 436 10.30 4.89 18.96
N LEU A 437 10.17 3.76 19.68
CA LEU A 437 11.27 2.80 19.89
C LEU A 437 11.53 1.90 18.66
N ASP A 438 10.52 1.67 17.82
CA ASP A 438 10.67 0.92 16.56
C ASP A 438 10.03 1.67 15.38
N PRO A 439 10.57 2.83 14.99
CA PRO A 439 9.99 3.64 13.92
C PRO A 439 9.99 2.89 12.58
N THR A 440 10.93 1.97 12.39
CA THR A 440 11.09 1.18 11.17
C THR A 440 10.25 -0.09 11.13
N MET A 441 9.45 -0.41 12.15
CA MET A 441 8.68 -1.66 12.27
C MET A 441 9.54 -2.94 12.24
N LYS A 442 10.84 -2.90 12.54
CA LYS A 442 11.79 -4.02 12.39
C LYS A 442 11.70 -5.05 13.53
N ASN A 443 11.22 -4.65 14.69
CA ASN A 443 11.15 -5.48 15.87
C ASN A 443 9.75 -6.10 16.03
N LEU A 444 9.52 -7.20 15.29
CA LEU A 444 8.26 -7.96 15.32
C LEU A 444 8.10 -8.86 16.55
N LYS A 445 9.19 -9.12 17.27
CA LYS A 445 9.24 -10.02 18.44
C LYS A 445 9.98 -9.33 19.56
N ASP A 446 9.25 -8.61 20.39
CA ASP A 446 9.70 -8.34 21.75
C ASP A 446 8.86 -9.17 22.71
N ASP A 447 9.53 -9.82 23.65
CA ASP A 447 8.91 -10.32 24.87
C ASP A 447 8.08 -9.21 25.51
N PHE A 448 7.07 -9.56 26.30
CA PHE A 448 6.21 -8.57 26.93
C PHE A 448 7.03 -7.63 27.84
N GLU A 449 7.29 -6.41 27.37
CA GLU A 449 7.94 -5.36 28.16
C GLU A 449 6.90 -4.47 28.82
N SER A 450 7.07 -4.24 30.13
CA SER A 450 6.21 -3.32 30.87
C SER A 450 6.31 -1.88 30.33
N LEU A 451 5.23 -1.11 30.43
CA LEU A 451 5.23 0.30 30.02
C LEU A 451 6.33 1.10 30.72
N GLY A 452 6.57 0.85 32.02
CA GLY A 452 7.63 1.49 32.78
C GLY A 452 9.03 1.22 32.21
N THR A 453 9.28 -0.01 31.75
CA THR A 453 10.54 -0.38 31.07
C THR A 453 10.68 0.37 29.74
N LYS A 454 9.60 0.47 28.96
CA LYS A 454 9.57 1.19 27.68
C LYS A 454 9.80 2.68 27.85
N LEU A 455 9.19 3.29 28.87
CA LEU A 455 9.41 4.70 29.23
C LEU A 455 10.89 4.94 29.56
N ASN A 456 11.49 4.09 30.39
CA ASN A 456 12.91 4.23 30.73
C ASN A 456 13.82 4.04 29.51
N LYS A 457 13.49 3.11 28.59
CA LYS A 457 14.22 2.95 27.32
C LYS A 457 14.13 4.20 26.45
N ALA A 458 12.93 4.75 26.27
CA ALA A 458 12.72 5.97 25.47
C ALA A 458 13.50 7.15 26.07
N ILE A 459 13.46 7.33 27.40
CA ILE A 459 14.24 8.34 28.10
C ILE A 459 15.74 8.13 27.89
N ASN A 460 16.23 6.90 28.00
CA ASN A 460 17.64 6.57 27.79
C ASN A 460 18.08 6.80 26.34
N GLU A 461 17.24 6.48 25.36
CA GLU A 461 17.55 6.69 23.94
C GLU A 461 17.62 8.18 23.60
N ILE A 462 16.69 8.98 24.13
CA ILE A 462 16.74 10.45 24.02
C ILE A 462 18.03 11.00 24.64
N ASN A 463 18.39 10.51 25.84
CA ASN A 463 19.61 10.93 26.53
C ASN A 463 20.89 10.48 25.80
N ASN A 464 20.90 9.30 25.19
CA ASN A 464 22.03 8.80 24.41
C ASN A 464 22.17 9.55 23.08
N ASN A 465 21.07 9.80 22.37
CA ASN A 465 21.06 10.64 21.17
C ASN A 465 21.53 12.07 21.48
N ARG A 466 21.14 12.61 22.64
CA ARG A 466 21.65 13.89 23.16
C ARG A 466 23.15 13.84 23.41
N PHE A 467 23.66 12.80 24.08
CA PHE A 467 25.09 12.62 24.33
C PHE A 467 25.89 12.44 23.03
N ASN A 468 25.33 11.75 22.04
CA ASN A 468 25.96 11.58 20.73
C ASN A 468 25.97 12.90 19.94
N LYS A 469 24.87 13.65 19.88
CA LYS A 469 24.86 15.01 19.28
C LYS A 469 25.85 15.95 19.96
N PHE A 470 25.94 15.88 21.30
CA PHE A 470 26.97 16.57 22.08
C PHE A 470 28.37 16.14 21.63
N LYS A 471 28.69 14.85 21.66
CA LYS A 471 30.01 14.34 21.27
C LYS A 471 30.42 14.75 19.85
N THR A 472 29.52 14.63 18.87
CA THR A 472 29.81 14.97 17.47
C THR A 472 30.00 16.48 17.27
N SER A 473 29.34 17.31 18.07
CA SER A 473 29.49 18.78 18.01
C SER A 473 30.75 19.28 18.72
N PHE A 474 31.27 18.52 19.70
CA PHE A 474 32.44 18.88 20.50
C PHE A 474 33.77 18.32 19.96
N ILE A 475 33.75 17.28 19.12
CA ILE A 475 34.96 16.78 18.47
C ILE A 475 35.35 17.75 17.34
N SER A 476 36.26 18.66 17.65
CA SER A 476 36.98 19.47 16.67
C SER A 476 38.24 18.71 16.23
N ASN A 477 38.61 18.81 14.96
CA ASN A 477 39.85 18.24 14.42
C ASN A 477 41.11 19.03 14.86
N LEU A 478 40.99 20.02 15.74
CA LEU A 478 42.11 20.78 16.28
C LEU A 478 42.88 19.97 17.33
N GLU A 479 44.21 20.10 17.34
CA GLU A 479 45.06 19.61 18.41
C GLU A 479 44.65 20.21 19.77
N LEU A 480 44.69 19.35 20.80
CA LEU A 480 44.15 19.63 22.14
C LEU A 480 44.76 20.89 22.78
N ASP A 481 46.03 21.18 22.48
CA ASP A 481 46.74 22.34 23.00
C ASP A 481 46.35 23.66 22.31
N LYS A 482 45.90 23.62 21.05
CA LYS A 482 45.35 24.78 20.35
C LYS A 482 43.90 25.03 20.77
N LEU A 483 43.14 23.98 21.03
CA LEU A 483 41.75 24.08 21.50
C LEU A 483 41.64 24.69 22.91
N LYS A 484 42.61 24.46 23.79
CA LYS A 484 42.66 25.07 25.14
C LYS A 484 42.64 26.60 25.12
N LYS A 485 43.13 27.21 24.03
CA LYS A 485 43.18 28.66 23.84
C LYS A 485 41.80 29.31 23.65
N ILE A 486 40.73 28.52 23.48
CA ILE A 486 39.35 29.02 23.50
C ILE A 486 38.98 29.74 24.81
N LYS A 487 39.72 29.46 25.90
CA LYS A 487 39.55 30.10 27.21
C LYS A 487 40.33 31.42 27.35
N GLU A 488 41.18 31.74 26.37
CA GLU A 488 42.02 32.93 26.33
C GLU A 488 41.57 33.86 25.18
N ASP A 489 42.20 35.03 25.06
CA ASP A 489 41.95 35.93 23.94
C ASP A 489 42.68 35.45 22.66
N TYR A 490 42.13 34.41 22.05
CA TYR A 490 42.69 33.74 20.88
C TYR A 490 42.72 34.60 19.61
N LEU A 491 42.03 35.75 19.59
CA LEU A 491 42.06 36.69 18.46
C LEU A 491 43.40 37.42 18.38
N ILE A 492 44.03 37.68 19.54
CA ILE A 492 45.30 38.40 19.67
C ILE A 492 46.51 37.46 19.58
N ASP A 493 46.30 36.15 19.70
CA ASP A 493 47.38 35.17 19.69
C ASP A 493 48.03 35.05 18.29
N VAL A 494 49.34 35.29 18.22
CA VAL A 494 50.16 35.27 16.99
C VAL A 494 50.53 33.84 16.59
N THR A 495 50.32 32.86 17.47
CA THR A 495 50.66 31.44 17.24
C THR A 495 49.55 30.63 16.56
N LEU A 496 48.38 31.24 16.35
CA LEU A 496 47.23 30.65 15.66
C LEU A 496 47.06 31.26 14.27
N SER A 497 46.83 30.43 13.25
CA SER A 497 46.47 30.94 11.92
C SER A 497 45.05 31.51 11.89
N ASP A 498 44.73 32.32 10.88
CA ASP A 498 43.38 32.89 10.71
C ASP A 498 42.30 31.80 10.52
N ASP A 499 42.65 30.68 9.88
CA ASP A 499 41.78 29.51 9.74
C ASP A 499 41.54 28.82 11.09
N GLU A 500 42.56 28.73 11.94
CA GLU A 500 42.46 28.15 13.29
C GLU A 500 41.60 29.04 14.21
N LYS A 501 41.78 30.36 14.15
CA LYS A 501 40.94 31.34 14.88
C LYS A 501 39.47 31.28 14.44
N THR A 502 39.22 31.11 13.15
CA THR A 502 37.87 30.94 12.59
C THR A 502 37.24 29.63 13.09
N THR A 503 38.02 28.55 13.13
CA THR A 503 37.55 27.24 13.63
C THR A 503 37.23 27.28 15.13
N ILE A 504 38.06 27.96 15.94
CA ILE A 504 37.81 28.18 17.38
C ILE A 504 36.54 29.03 17.58
N THR A 505 36.35 30.08 16.78
CA THR A 505 35.14 30.92 16.82
C THR A 505 33.90 30.12 16.46
N ASN A 506 33.92 29.36 15.38
CA ASN A 506 32.81 28.48 14.98
C ASN A 506 32.49 27.43 16.06
N THR A 507 33.52 26.89 16.73
CA THR A 507 33.33 25.95 17.85
C THR A 507 32.68 26.66 19.05
N LYS A 508 33.10 27.89 19.37
CA LYS A 508 32.51 28.71 20.44
C LYS A 508 31.06 29.08 20.16
N THR A 509 30.75 29.50 18.92
CA THR A 509 29.37 29.80 18.49
C THR A 509 28.50 28.55 18.57
N LYS A 510 28.98 27.39 18.10
CA LYS A 510 28.25 26.12 18.25
C LYS A 510 27.98 25.76 19.72
N ILE A 511 28.92 26.02 20.62
CA ILE A 511 28.73 25.80 22.07
C ILE A 511 27.64 26.73 22.62
N LEU A 512 27.66 28.01 22.23
CA LEU A 512 26.68 29.00 22.68
C LEU A 512 25.28 28.73 22.10
N ASP A 513 25.18 28.41 20.81
CA ASP A 513 23.94 28.01 20.15
C ASP A 513 23.34 26.77 20.83
N LEU A 514 24.20 25.79 21.17
CA LEU A 514 23.78 24.62 21.93
C LEU A 514 23.32 25.00 23.34
N LEU A 515 23.98 25.92 24.03
CA LEU A 515 23.55 26.41 25.35
C LEU A 515 22.17 27.09 25.28
N ILE A 516 21.91 27.83 24.20
CA ILE A 516 20.61 28.47 23.93
C ILE A 516 19.55 27.41 23.60
N ASP A 517 19.85 26.43 22.76
CA ASP A 517 18.95 25.31 22.44
C ASP A 517 18.64 24.49 23.70
N LEU A 518 19.67 24.26 24.53
CA LEU A 518 19.50 23.57 25.81
C LEU A 518 18.57 24.35 26.76
N ASN A 519 18.64 25.67 26.84
CA ASN A 519 17.72 26.44 27.72
C ASN A 519 16.33 26.67 27.13
N SER A 520 16.18 26.73 25.80
CA SER A 520 14.89 27.01 25.16
C SER A 520 14.01 25.76 24.97
N VAL A 521 14.64 24.59 24.81
CA VAL A 521 13.97 23.34 24.43
C VAL A 521 14.02 22.26 25.53
N ASN A 522 15.02 22.25 26.43
CA ASN A 522 15.21 21.09 27.33
C ASN A 522 14.26 21.00 28.53
N ASP A 523 13.86 22.12 29.14
CA ASP A 523 13.00 22.08 30.35
C ASP A 523 11.61 21.53 30.05
N LYS A 524 11.19 21.52 28.78
CA LYS A 524 9.85 21.04 28.40
C LYS A 524 9.83 19.55 28.09
N LYS A 525 10.85 19.00 27.42
CA LYS A 525 10.83 17.62 26.89
C LYS A 525 11.01 16.56 27.97
N GLU A 526 12.04 16.71 28.79
CA GLU A 526 12.34 15.78 29.88
C GLU A 526 11.26 15.87 30.97
N THR A 527 10.84 17.10 31.29
CA THR A 527 9.72 17.35 32.19
C THR A 527 8.40 16.79 31.65
N LEU A 528 8.10 16.88 30.34
CA LEU A 528 6.90 16.28 29.75
C LEU A 528 6.92 14.76 29.90
N LEU A 529 8.05 14.10 29.62
CA LEU A 529 8.19 12.65 29.77
C LEU A 529 8.10 12.20 31.24
N ILE A 530 8.74 12.93 32.16
CA ILE A 530 8.69 12.64 33.60
C ILE A 530 7.26 12.87 34.12
N ASN A 531 6.62 13.98 33.78
CA ASN A 531 5.24 14.27 34.17
C ASN A 531 4.25 13.26 33.59
N THR A 532 4.46 12.84 32.34
CA THR A 532 3.63 11.82 31.69
C THR A 532 3.85 10.47 32.35
N LYS A 533 5.08 10.13 32.74
CA LYS A 533 5.39 8.92 33.51
C LYS A 533 4.71 8.93 34.88
N GLU A 534 4.79 10.01 35.64
CA GLU A 534 4.16 10.12 36.97
C GLU A 534 2.64 9.97 36.89
N ILE A 535 2.01 10.61 35.90
CA ILE A 535 0.56 10.52 35.69
C ILE A 535 0.15 9.14 35.19
N LEU A 536 0.93 8.53 34.29
CA LEU A 536 0.68 7.17 33.84
C LEU A 536 0.84 6.18 34.97
N GLU A 537 1.90 6.23 35.78
CA GLU A 537 2.08 5.34 36.94
C GLU A 537 0.90 5.47 37.92
N ARG A 538 0.41 6.69 38.15
CA ARG A 538 -0.75 6.94 39.02
C ARG A 538 -2.05 6.38 38.45
N ILE A 539 -2.35 6.67 37.18
CA ILE A 539 -3.57 6.19 36.49
C ILE A 539 -3.53 4.68 36.32
N MET A 540 -2.36 4.11 36.00
CA MET A 540 -2.19 2.67 35.79
C MET A 540 -2.40 1.87 37.07
N ASN A 541 -1.84 2.34 38.19
CA ASN A 541 -2.02 1.68 39.48
C ASN A 541 -3.49 1.69 39.91
N ALA A 542 -4.23 2.76 39.59
CA ALA A 542 -5.65 2.88 39.90
C ALA A 542 -6.57 2.11 38.91
N ALA A 543 -6.24 2.05 37.61
CA ALA A 543 -7.06 1.40 36.59
C ALA A 543 -6.82 -0.12 36.47
N SER A 544 -5.63 -0.62 36.86
CA SER A 544 -5.24 -2.04 36.67
C SER A 544 -5.51 -2.92 37.89
N HIS A 545 -5.75 -2.34 39.06
CA HIS A 545 -6.10 -3.04 40.29
C HIS A 545 -7.51 -2.64 40.70
N ALA A 546 -8.35 -3.60 41.08
CA ALA A 546 -9.64 -3.35 41.74
C ALA A 546 -9.43 -2.80 43.17
N GLY A 547 -8.61 -1.77 43.30
CA GLY A 547 -8.23 -1.12 44.54
C GLY A 547 -8.99 0.19 44.73
N GLU A 548 -9.22 0.56 45.99
CA GLU A 548 -10.07 1.67 46.43
C GLU A 548 -9.60 3.09 46.02
N ASN A 549 -8.55 3.24 45.20
CA ASN A 549 -8.04 4.55 44.79
C ASN A 549 -8.93 5.16 43.68
N PRO A 550 -9.68 6.24 43.97
CA PRO A 550 -10.57 6.83 42.98
C PRO A 550 -9.78 7.53 41.86
N LEU A 551 -10.18 7.27 40.62
CA LEU A 551 -9.76 8.04 39.46
C LEU A 551 -10.52 9.37 39.43
N TYR A 552 -9.80 10.49 39.34
CA TYR A 552 -10.41 11.81 39.26
C TYR A 552 -10.52 12.29 37.82
N THR A 553 -11.62 12.94 37.48
CA THR A 553 -11.89 13.49 36.13
C THR A 553 -10.84 14.51 35.69
N ALA A 554 -10.35 15.35 36.61
CA ALA A 554 -9.30 16.33 36.31
C ALA A 554 -7.97 15.65 35.89
N GLU A 555 -7.64 14.51 36.51
CA GLU A 555 -6.39 13.78 36.25
C GLU A 555 -6.44 13.05 34.90
N LEU A 556 -7.58 12.46 34.56
CA LEU A 556 -7.77 11.84 33.25
C LEU A 556 -7.77 12.87 32.12
N LYS A 557 -8.34 14.06 32.35
CA LYS A 557 -8.28 15.17 31.39
C LYS A 557 -6.85 15.65 31.15
N ASP A 558 -6.06 15.82 32.21
CA ASP A 558 -4.64 16.18 32.10
C ASP A 558 -3.83 15.09 31.38
N ALA A 559 -4.13 13.81 31.65
CA ALA A 559 -3.49 12.68 30.97
C ALA A 559 -3.80 12.61 29.47
N ILE A 560 -5.04 12.88 29.05
CA ILE A 560 -5.41 12.96 27.62
C ILE A 560 -4.57 14.02 26.92
N VAL A 561 -4.45 15.21 27.52
CA VAL A 561 -3.66 16.32 26.96
C VAL A 561 -2.18 15.94 26.86
N LYS A 562 -1.61 15.38 27.94
CA LYS A 562 -0.20 14.98 27.96
C LYS A 562 0.14 13.86 26.99
N ILE A 563 -0.76 12.89 26.78
CA ILE A 563 -0.54 11.85 25.77
C ILE A 563 -0.59 12.42 24.35
N LYS A 564 -1.47 13.41 24.08
CA LYS A 564 -1.46 14.14 22.81
C LYS A 564 -0.14 14.88 22.60
N GLU A 565 0.28 15.66 23.59
CA GLU A 565 1.57 16.38 23.56
C GLU A 565 2.74 15.41 23.38
N LEU A 566 2.72 14.26 24.06
CA LEU A 566 3.74 13.23 23.92
C LEU A 566 3.76 12.63 22.51
N LYS A 567 2.60 12.35 21.92
CA LYS A 567 2.48 11.84 20.55
C LYS A 567 3.04 12.84 19.54
N ASP A 568 2.58 14.08 19.60
CA ASP A 568 3.04 15.15 18.71
C ASP A 568 4.53 15.41 18.86
N PHE A 569 5.06 15.23 20.08
CA PHE A 569 6.46 15.42 20.39
C PHE A 569 7.36 14.30 19.86
N LEU A 570 6.97 13.04 20.03
CA LEU A 570 7.79 11.89 19.63
C LEU A 570 7.71 11.59 18.12
N ASN A 571 6.70 12.11 17.43
CA ASN A 571 6.54 11.99 15.98
C ASN A 571 7.23 13.13 15.17
N GLN A 572 7.81 14.13 15.84
CA GLN A 572 8.69 15.16 15.24
C GLN A 572 10.13 14.69 15.11
#